data_AF-A0A1H7C0W6-F1
#
_entry.id   AF-A0A1H7C0W6-F1
#
_cell.length_a   1.000
_cell.length_b   1.000
_cell.length_c   1.000
_cell.angle_alpha   90.00
_cell.angle_beta   90.00
_cell.angle_gamma   90.00
#
_symmetry.space_group_name_H-M   'P 1'
#
loop_
_entity.id
_entity.type
_entity.pdbx_description
1 polymer ?
#
loop_
_entity_poly.entity_id
_entity_poly.type
_entity_poly.pdbx_seq_one_letter_code
_entity_poly.pdbx_strand_id
1 'polypeptide(L)'
;MSPLGSWLDDAASLVGDASIWVNLVATGRAEKILRASPAPHLITATARGELDAGRAKGRRTASVVAELIEMGLVNEVALGPAEEEVFLSLVAGPVSQTLDDGEAATIAFAMGSHSVALIDERKATNLCELSYPTLKVMSTADLLLSAPVRMALGEDEVADALFNALSLARMRVPDQHLPEVSRLLGPERREICLSLPANWRRPSGSETMIG
;
A
#
# COMPACT_ATOMS: atom_id res chain seq x y z
N MET A 1 7.06 21.24 8.05
CA MET A 1 6.57 19.85 8.03
C MET A 1 5.11 19.92 7.62
N SER A 2 4.78 19.50 6.40
CA SER A 2 3.37 19.38 6.01
C SER A 2 2.70 18.33 6.90
N PRO A 3 1.47 18.55 7.37
CA PRO A 3 0.79 17.55 8.18
C PRO A 3 0.65 16.25 7.39
N LEU A 4 0.85 15.11 8.08
CA LEU A 4 0.60 13.77 7.53
C LEU A 4 -0.81 13.76 6.92
N GLY A 5 -0.89 13.67 5.58
CA GLY A 5 -2.17 13.58 4.87
C GLY A 5 -2.54 14.77 3.98
N SER A 6 -1.87 15.93 4.04
CA SER A 6 -2.21 17.08 3.17
C SER A 6 -1.99 16.85 1.68
N TRP A 7 -1.45 15.69 1.30
CA TRP A 7 -1.12 15.31 -0.06
C TRP A 7 -2.22 14.46 -0.72
N LEU A 8 -3.09 13.81 0.07
CA LEU A 8 -4.26 13.09 -0.44
C LEU A 8 -5.25 14.06 -1.07
N ASP A 9 -5.34 15.26 -0.48
CA ASP A 9 -6.26 16.32 -0.94
C ASP A 9 -5.88 16.89 -2.31
N ASP A 10 -4.61 16.80 -2.70
CA ASP A 10 -4.07 17.30 -3.98
C ASP A 10 -3.80 16.18 -5.01
N ALA A 11 -4.03 14.91 -4.65
CA ALA A 11 -3.77 13.79 -5.54
C ALA A 11 -4.88 13.66 -6.59
N ALA A 12 -4.52 13.75 -7.88
CA ALA A 12 -5.47 13.56 -8.97
C ALA A 12 -6.09 12.15 -8.94
N SER A 13 -5.28 11.14 -8.60
CA SER A 13 -5.72 9.78 -8.31
C SER A 13 -4.63 9.00 -7.56
N LEU A 14 -4.98 7.83 -7.03
CA LEU A 14 -4.08 6.89 -6.38
C LEU A 14 -4.04 5.58 -7.17
N VAL A 15 -2.92 5.25 -7.80
CA VAL A 15 -2.75 4.00 -8.55
C VAL A 15 -2.00 2.98 -7.71
N GLY A 16 -2.57 1.80 -7.49
CA GLY A 16 -1.98 0.80 -6.59
C GLY A 16 -1.49 -0.46 -7.29
N ASP A 17 -0.34 -0.95 -6.84
CA ASP A 17 0.19 -2.27 -7.21
C ASP A 17 -0.72 -3.41 -6.70
N ALA A 18 -0.49 -4.64 -7.17
CA ALA A 18 -1.29 -5.80 -6.76
C ALA A 18 -1.25 -6.07 -5.24
N SER A 19 -0.11 -5.85 -4.59
CA SER A 19 0.08 -6.06 -3.15
C SER A 19 -0.74 -5.08 -2.30
N ILE A 20 -0.92 -3.83 -2.75
CA ILE A 20 -1.80 -2.85 -2.09
C ILE A 20 -3.22 -3.41 -2.00
N TRP A 21 -3.74 -3.96 -3.10
CA TRP A 21 -5.09 -4.55 -3.11
C TRP A 21 -5.19 -5.77 -2.21
N VAL A 22 -4.15 -6.60 -2.15
CA VAL A 22 -4.10 -7.74 -1.21
C VAL A 22 -4.16 -7.24 0.24
N ASN A 23 -3.40 -6.18 0.58
CA ASN A 23 -3.38 -5.58 1.91
C ASN A 23 -4.74 -4.94 2.26
N LEU A 24 -5.33 -4.18 1.33
CA LEU A 24 -6.64 -3.55 1.50
C LEU A 24 -7.75 -4.59 1.70
N VAL A 25 -7.78 -5.66 0.89
CA VAL A 25 -8.77 -6.73 1.07
C VAL A 25 -8.57 -7.45 2.40
N ALA A 26 -7.32 -7.69 2.80
CA ALA A 26 -7.02 -8.34 4.08
C ALA A 26 -7.50 -7.52 5.28
N THR A 27 -7.60 -6.19 5.19
CA THR A 27 -8.15 -5.37 6.29
C THR A 27 -9.59 -5.76 6.66
N GLY A 28 -10.35 -6.33 5.72
CA GLY A 28 -11.80 -6.53 5.84
C GLY A 28 -12.61 -5.23 5.77
N ARG A 29 -11.97 -4.10 5.44
CA ARG A 29 -12.54 -2.76 5.43
C ARG A 29 -12.29 -2.00 4.11
N ALA A 30 -11.89 -2.70 3.05
CA ALA A 30 -11.49 -2.11 1.77
C ALA A 30 -12.49 -1.06 1.25
N GLU A 31 -13.78 -1.39 1.15
CA GLU A 31 -14.81 -0.44 0.70
C GLU A 31 -14.83 0.84 1.55
N LYS A 32 -14.85 0.72 2.88
CA LYS A 32 -14.92 1.87 3.79
C LYS A 32 -13.68 2.75 3.68
N ILE A 33 -12.49 2.14 3.52
CA ILE A 33 -11.22 2.84 3.30
C ILE A 33 -11.25 3.61 1.97
N LEU A 34 -11.65 2.95 0.88
CA LEU A 34 -11.69 3.57 -0.45
C LEU A 34 -12.70 4.73 -0.51
N ARG A 35 -13.87 4.59 0.12
CA ARG A 35 -14.87 5.67 0.23
C ARG A 35 -14.39 6.86 1.08
N ALA A 36 -13.50 6.61 2.03
CA ALA A 36 -12.94 7.66 2.88
C ALA A 36 -11.79 8.42 2.22
N SER A 37 -11.19 7.85 1.16
CA SER A 37 -10.13 8.52 0.40
C SER A 37 -10.72 9.67 -0.44
N PRO A 38 -10.12 10.86 -0.41
CA PRO A 38 -10.54 12.00 -1.23
C PRO A 38 -10.19 11.84 -2.72
N ALA A 39 -9.32 10.88 -3.08
CA ALA A 39 -8.84 10.69 -4.44
C ALA A 39 -9.36 9.36 -5.04
N PRO A 40 -9.70 9.33 -6.34
CA PRO A 40 -10.07 8.09 -7.03
C PRO A 40 -8.97 7.05 -6.96
N HIS A 41 -9.34 5.78 -6.83
CA HIS A 41 -8.39 4.68 -6.81
C HIS A 41 -8.35 3.95 -8.16
N LEU A 42 -7.14 3.67 -8.63
CA LEU A 42 -6.87 3.05 -9.92
C LEU A 42 -6.05 1.78 -9.74
N ILE A 43 -6.32 0.79 -10.59
CA ILE A 43 -5.50 -0.41 -10.74
C ILE A 43 -5.08 -0.54 -12.20
N THR A 44 -3.80 -0.81 -12.45
CA THR A 44 -3.34 -1.08 -13.83
C THR A 44 -3.81 -2.46 -14.28
N ALA A 45 -4.09 -2.63 -15.57
CA ALA A 45 -4.44 -3.94 -16.15
C ALA A 45 -3.39 -5.03 -15.82
N THR A 46 -2.11 -4.66 -15.76
CA THR A 46 -1.01 -5.54 -15.35
C THR A 46 -1.17 -6.00 -13.89
N ALA A 47 -1.33 -5.07 -12.95
CA ALA A 47 -1.54 -5.40 -11.54
C ALA A 47 -2.84 -6.20 -11.33
N ARG A 48 -3.89 -5.91 -12.11
CA ARG A 48 -5.12 -6.69 -12.11
C ARG A 48 -4.88 -8.14 -12.57
N GLY A 49 -4.13 -8.33 -13.65
CA GLY A 49 -3.73 -9.64 -14.16
C GLY A 49 -2.97 -10.48 -13.13
N GLU A 50 -2.11 -9.86 -12.31
CA GLU A 50 -1.41 -10.56 -11.22
C GLU A 50 -2.36 -11.05 -10.12
N LEU A 51 -3.38 -10.25 -9.78
CA LEU A 51 -4.41 -10.67 -8.83
C LEU A 51 -5.19 -11.88 -9.38
N ASP A 52 -5.57 -11.84 -10.66
CA ASP A 52 -6.31 -12.91 -11.32
C ASP A 52 -5.47 -14.19 -11.43
N ALA A 53 -4.17 -14.09 -11.75
CA ALA A 53 -3.24 -15.22 -11.69
C ALA A 53 -3.08 -15.76 -10.26
N GLY A 54 -3.11 -14.88 -9.25
CA GLY A 54 -3.12 -15.22 -7.83
C GLY A 54 -4.39 -15.93 -7.37
N ARG A 55 -5.52 -15.80 -8.09
CA ARG A 55 -6.80 -16.47 -7.79
C ARG A 55 -6.67 -17.99 -7.80
N ALA A 56 -5.86 -18.53 -8.70
CA ALA A 56 -5.55 -19.96 -8.78
C ALA A 56 -4.88 -20.51 -7.50
N LYS A 57 -4.31 -19.63 -6.67
CA LYS A 57 -3.70 -19.94 -5.37
C LYS A 57 -4.67 -19.73 -4.19
N GLY A 58 -5.98 -19.62 -4.45
CA GLY A 58 -7.02 -19.49 -3.43
C GLY A 58 -7.22 -18.08 -2.87
N ARG A 59 -6.65 -17.04 -3.50
CA ARG A 59 -6.80 -15.65 -3.04
C ARG A 59 -8.16 -15.08 -3.46
N ARG A 60 -8.99 -14.71 -2.47
CA ARG A 60 -10.27 -14.01 -2.69
C ARG A 60 -10.12 -12.57 -3.19
N THR A 61 -8.91 -12.02 -3.14
CA THR A 61 -8.61 -10.62 -3.53
C THR A 61 -9.11 -10.27 -4.93
N ALA A 62 -8.90 -11.14 -5.92
CA ALA A 62 -9.36 -10.88 -7.30
C ALA A 62 -10.88 -10.68 -7.39
N SER A 63 -11.66 -11.50 -6.67
CA SER A 63 -13.12 -11.36 -6.64
C SER A 63 -13.54 -10.08 -5.94
N VAL A 64 -12.97 -9.78 -4.76
CA VAL A 64 -13.31 -8.55 -4.01
C VAL A 64 -12.95 -7.30 -4.80
N VAL A 65 -11.81 -7.27 -5.48
CA VAL A 65 -11.44 -6.13 -6.33
C VAL A 65 -12.36 -6.01 -7.54
N ALA A 66 -12.86 -7.12 -8.11
CA ALA A 66 -13.85 -7.04 -9.19
C ALA A 66 -15.16 -6.42 -8.69
N GLU A 67 -15.63 -6.81 -7.51
CA GLU A 67 -16.80 -6.20 -6.86
C GLU A 67 -16.59 -4.69 -6.59
N LEU A 68 -15.39 -4.29 -6.15
CA LEU A 68 -15.02 -2.89 -5.95
C LEU A 68 -15.02 -2.08 -7.27
N ILE A 69 -14.62 -2.70 -8.38
CA ILE A 69 -14.72 -2.09 -9.72
C ILE A 69 -16.18 -1.95 -10.14
N GLU A 70 -17.00 -2.99 -9.96
CA GLU A 70 -18.44 -2.94 -10.26
C GLU A 70 -19.17 -1.87 -9.44
N MET A 71 -18.74 -1.63 -8.19
CA MET A 71 -19.24 -0.55 -7.33
C MET A 71 -18.72 0.86 -7.71
N GLY A 72 -17.81 0.96 -8.68
CA GLY A 72 -17.19 2.23 -9.09
C GLY A 72 -16.22 2.81 -8.07
N LEU A 73 -15.73 2.00 -7.13
CA LEU A 73 -14.76 2.41 -6.11
C LEU A 73 -13.31 2.28 -6.59
N VAL A 74 -13.09 1.50 -7.65
CA VAL A 74 -11.79 1.29 -8.29
C VAL A 74 -12.00 1.35 -9.80
N ASN A 75 -11.14 2.06 -10.52
CA ASN A 75 -11.15 2.05 -11.98
C ASN A 75 -9.93 1.28 -12.50
N GLU A 76 -10.15 0.38 -13.45
CA GLU A 76 -9.06 -0.24 -14.18
C GLU A 76 -8.54 0.71 -15.27
N VAL A 77 -7.21 0.80 -15.38
CA VAL A 77 -6.53 1.64 -16.37
C VAL A 77 -5.48 0.85 -17.14
N ALA A 78 -5.28 1.22 -18.40
CA ALA A 78 -4.23 0.67 -19.25
C ALA A 78 -3.11 1.70 -19.43
N LEU A 79 -1.89 1.21 -19.68
CA LEU A 79 -0.78 2.08 -20.02
C LEU A 79 -0.97 2.65 -21.42
N GLY A 80 -0.74 3.96 -21.57
CA GLY A 80 -0.59 4.60 -22.87
C GLY A 80 0.82 4.43 -23.45
N PRO A 81 1.05 4.78 -24.72
CA PRO A 81 2.36 4.58 -25.37
C PRO A 81 3.56 5.19 -24.65
N ALA A 82 3.40 6.39 -24.07
CA ALA A 82 4.47 7.04 -23.31
C ALA A 82 4.78 6.32 -21.99
N GLU A 83 3.77 5.73 -21.35
CA GLU A 83 3.92 4.98 -20.11
C GLU A 83 4.52 3.60 -20.40
N GLU A 84 4.22 3.00 -21.55
CA GLU A 84 4.85 1.75 -22.01
C GLU A 84 6.38 1.89 -22.16
N GLU A 85 6.88 3.03 -22.66
CA GLU A 85 8.33 3.29 -22.75
C GLU A 85 8.99 3.30 -21.35
N VAL A 86 8.34 3.94 -20.37
CA VAL A 86 8.80 3.96 -18.98
C VAL A 86 8.75 2.55 -18.39
N PHE A 87 7.64 1.84 -18.57
CA PHE A 87 7.47 0.45 -18.13
C PHE A 87 8.60 -0.45 -18.65
N LEU A 88 8.88 -0.40 -19.95
CA LEU A 88 9.95 -1.20 -20.56
C LEU A 88 11.32 -0.89 -19.94
N SER A 89 11.60 0.38 -19.63
CA SER A 89 12.85 0.77 -18.97
C SER A 89 12.99 0.19 -17.55
N LEU A 90 11.87 0.03 -16.83
CA LEU A 90 11.83 -0.50 -15.47
C LEU A 90 11.95 -2.03 -15.41
N VAL A 91 11.46 -2.74 -16.43
CA VAL A 91 11.53 -4.22 -16.49
C VAL A 91 12.74 -4.75 -17.25
N ALA A 92 13.36 -3.96 -18.13
CA ALA A 92 14.52 -4.37 -18.95
C ALA A 92 15.89 -3.91 -18.40
N GLY A 93 15.91 -3.21 -17.26
CA GLY A 93 17.15 -2.72 -16.64
C GLY A 93 18.05 -3.82 -16.03
N PRO A 94 19.20 -3.44 -15.45
CA PRO A 94 20.03 -4.37 -14.67
C PRO A 94 19.23 -5.05 -13.57
N VAL A 95 19.49 -6.33 -13.26
CA VAL A 95 18.72 -7.14 -12.29
C VAL A 95 18.52 -6.45 -10.93
N SER A 96 19.47 -5.64 -10.48
CA SER A 96 19.38 -4.88 -9.22
C SER A 96 18.39 -3.70 -9.26
N GLN A 97 17.93 -3.32 -10.44
CA GLN A 97 17.00 -2.22 -10.72
C GLN A 97 15.72 -2.71 -11.44
N THR A 98 15.70 -3.96 -11.91
CA THR A 98 14.51 -4.58 -12.50
C THR A 98 13.40 -4.71 -11.47
N LEU A 99 12.23 -4.18 -11.77
CA LEU A 99 11.01 -4.36 -10.98
C LEU A 99 10.16 -5.50 -11.53
N ASP A 100 9.19 -5.95 -10.73
CA ASP A 100 8.16 -6.83 -11.29
C ASP A 100 7.19 -6.03 -12.19
N ASP A 101 6.41 -6.75 -13.01
CA ASP A 101 5.56 -6.12 -14.02
C ASP A 101 4.47 -5.25 -13.37
N GLY A 102 3.90 -5.66 -12.24
CA GLY A 102 2.89 -4.91 -11.50
C GLY A 102 3.41 -3.60 -10.92
N GLU A 103 4.56 -3.61 -10.24
CA GLU A 103 5.26 -2.44 -9.72
C GLU A 103 5.65 -1.49 -10.85
N ALA A 104 6.27 -2.02 -11.91
CA ALA A 104 6.71 -1.23 -13.06
C ALA A 104 5.53 -0.53 -13.75
N ALA A 105 4.41 -1.24 -13.96
CA ALA A 105 3.23 -0.67 -14.59
C ALA A 105 2.61 0.43 -13.70
N THR A 106 2.57 0.21 -12.39
CA THR A 106 2.06 1.19 -11.42
C THR A 106 2.87 2.48 -11.45
N ILE A 107 4.20 2.37 -11.44
CA ILE A 107 5.12 3.53 -11.50
C ILE A 107 4.99 4.25 -12.84
N ALA A 108 5.01 3.50 -13.96
CA ALA A 108 4.89 4.05 -15.29
C ALA A 108 3.61 4.87 -15.48
N PHE A 109 2.47 4.31 -15.05
CA PHE A 109 1.18 5.02 -15.10
C PHE A 109 1.20 6.28 -14.24
N ALA A 110 1.71 6.20 -13.01
CA ALA A 110 1.73 7.33 -12.08
C ALA A 110 2.55 8.51 -12.63
N MET A 111 3.67 8.22 -13.31
CA MET A 111 4.51 9.20 -13.97
C MET A 111 3.78 9.94 -15.11
N GLY A 112 2.95 9.25 -15.90
CA GLY A 112 2.21 9.86 -17.02
C GLY A 112 0.98 10.67 -16.61
N SER A 113 0.39 10.34 -15.45
CA SER A 113 -0.95 10.82 -15.07
C SER A 113 -0.98 11.78 -13.87
N HIS A 114 0.17 12.18 -13.32
CA HIS A 114 0.27 12.94 -12.06
C HIS A 114 -0.42 12.25 -10.88
N SER A 115 -0.51 10.93 -10.92
CA SER A 115 -1.10 10.12 -9.86
C SER A 115 -0.05 9.84 -8.77
N VAL A 116 -0.54 9.49 -7.58
CA VAL A 116 0.33 8.95 -6.52
C VAL A 116 0.41 7.44 -6.71
N ALA A 117 1.62 6.89 -6.73
CA ALA A 117 1.82 5.44 -6.76
C ALA A 117 1.69 4.87 -5.35
N LEU A 118 0.79 3.90 -5.17
CA LEU A 118 0.70 3.12 -3.94
C LEU A 118 1.55 1.84 -4.10
N ILE A 119 2.63 1.74 -3.33
CA ILE A 119 3.62 0.65 -3.40
C ILE A 119 4.16 0.37 -1.99
N ASP A 120 4.16 -0.91 -1.59
CA ASP A 120 4.73 -1.34 -0.29
C ASP A 120 6.15 -1.92 -0.40
N GLU A 121 6.57 -2.31 -1.60
CA GLU A 121 7.86 -2.97 -1.84
C GLU A 121 9.05 -1.99 -1.76
N ARG A 122 10.12 -2.42 -1.07
CA ARG A 122 11.24 -1.56 -0.69
C ARG A 122 12.13 -1.17 -1.86
N LYS A 123 12.47 -2.11 -2.75
CA LYS A 123 13.31 -1.85 -3.92
C LYS A 123 12.59 -0.89 -4.88
N ALA A 124 11.30 -1.07 -5.12
CA ALA A 124 10.47 -0.17 -5.93
C ALA A 124 10.40 1.24 -5.31
N THR A 125 10.10 1.37 -4.01
CA THR A 125 10.10 2.69 -3.36
C THR A 125 11.46 3.37 -3.42
N ASN A 126 12.55 2.62 -3.17
CA ASN A 126 13.90 3.17 -3.23
C ASN A 126 14.27 3.61 -4.65
N LEU A 127 13.91 2.84 -5.68
CA LEU A 127 14.14 3.20 -7.07
C LEU A 127 13.42 4.51 -7.40
N CYS A 128 12.17 4.68 -6.98
CA CYS A 128 11.44 5.92 -7.18
C CYS A 128 12.11 7.12 -6.50
N GLU A 129 12.54 6.99 -5.25
CA GLU A 129 13.26 8.07 -4.55
C GLU A 129 14.55 8.48 -5.27
N LEU A 130 15.27 7.53 -5.86
CA LEU A 130 16.55 7.76 -6.55
C LEU A 130 16.38 8.27 -7.99
N SER A 131 15.45 7.68 -8.75
CA SER A 131 15.33 7.87 -10.19
C SER A 131 14.18 8.78 -10.60
N TYR A 132 13.17 8.94 -9.75
CA TYR A 132 11.95 9.70 -10.03
C TYR A 132 11.54 10.58 -8.83
N PRO A 133 12.38 11.55 -8.41
CA PRO A 133 12.17 12.31 -7.16
C PRO A 133 10.91 13.19 -7.15
N THR A 134 10.30 13.43 -8.31
CA THR A 134 9.03 14.15 -8.45
C THR A 134 7.80 13.24 -8.30
N LEU A 135 7.98 11.93 -8.44
CA LEU A 135 6.92 10.96 -8.25
C LEU A 135 6.60 10.81 -6.77
N LYS A 136 5.34 11.01 -6.40
CA LYS A 136 4.86 10.71 -5.06
C LYS A 136 4.58 9.21 -4.96
N VAL A 137 5.26 8.54 -4.02
CA VAL A 137 5.08 7.12 -3.73
C VAL A 137 4.69 6.92 -2.28
N MET A 138 3.71 6.06 -2.04
CA MET A 138 3.05 5.91 -0.75
C MET A 138 2.73 4.46 -0.43
N SER A 139 2.77 4.11 0.83
CA SER A 139 2.49 2.75 1.28
C SER A 139 1.00 2.55 1.64
N THR A 140 0.59 1.30 1.80
CA THR A 140 -0.71 0.99 2.42
C THR A 140 -0.80 1.58 3.83
N ALA A 141 0.32 1.61 4.57
CA ALA A 141 0.35 2.21 5.91
C ALA A 141 0.07 3.72 5.88
N ASP A 142 0.59 4.45 4.88
CA ASP A 142 0.27 5.87 4.72
C ASP A 142 -1.23 6.10 4.50
N LEU A 143 -1.86 5.28 3.64
CA LEU A 143 -3.30 5.36 3.38
C LEU A 143 -4.12 5.08 4.63
N LEU A 144 -3.81 4.00 5.36
CA LEU A 144 -4.53 3.61 6.59
C LEU A 144 -4.37 4.64 7.72
N LEU A 145 -3.21 5.30 7.80
CA LEU A 145 -2.92 6.31 8.80
C LEU A 145 -3.33 7.73 8.38
N SER A 146 -3.86 7.91 7.17
CA SER A 146 -4.30 9.22 6.68
C SER A 146 -5.50 9.76 7.46
N ALA A 147 -5.56 11.08 7.63
CA ALA A 147 -6.64 11.72 8.39
C ALA A 147 -8.05 11.35 7.88
N PRO A 148 -8.34 11.34 6.55
CA PRO A 148 -9.68 10.97 6.07
C PRO A 148 -10.07 9.53 6.45
N VAL A 149 -9.15 8.57 6.31
CA VAL A 149 -9.41 7.18 6.67
C VAL A 149 -9.58 7.03 8.19
N ARG A 150 -8.72 7.68 8.99
CA ARG A 150 -8.84 7.64 10.46
C ARG A 150 -10.12 8.29 10.95
N MET A 151 -10.59 9.36 10.33
CA MET A 151 -11.87 10.00 10.65
C MET A 151 -13.07 9.11 10.30
N ALA A 152 -13.02 8.39 9.18
CA ALA A 152 -14.12 7.53 8.75
C ALA A 152 -14.20 6.22 9.56
N LEU A 153 -13.06 5.63 9.93
CA LEU A 153 -12.99 4.35 10.63
C LEU A 153 -12.99 4.51 12.16
N GLY A 154 -12.33 5.54 12.70
CA GLY A 154 -11.97 5.63 14.12
C GLY A 154 -10.71 4.84 14.46
N GLU A 155 -10.08 5.12 15.61
CA GLU A 155 -8.79 4.49 15.97
C GLU A 155 -8.87 2.97 16.10
N ASP A 156 -9.93 2.44 16.72
CA ASP A 156 -10.07 0.99 16.94
C ASP A 156 -10.19 0.21 15.63
N GLU A 157 -11.02 0.69 14.69
CA GLU A 157 -11.16 0.04 13.38
C GLU A 157 -9.89 0.18 12.53
N VAL A 158 -9.14 1.28 12.67
CA VAL A 158 -7.82 1.44 12.02
C VAL A 158 -6.82 0.43 12.60
N ALA A 159 -6.81 0.24 13.93
CA ALA A 159 -5.96 -0.75 14.57
C ALA A 159 -6.31 -2.19 14.12
N ASP A 160 -7.59 -2.51 13.98
CA ASP A 160 -8.05 -3.79 13.42
C ASP A 160 -7.63 -3.96 11.95
N ALA A 161 -7.80 -2.92 11.13
CA ALA A 161 -7.42 -2.93 9.72
C ALA A 161 -5.91 -3.16 9.56
N LEU A 162 -5.08 -2.44 10.32
CA LEU A 162 -3.63 -2.62 10.36
C LEU A 162 -3.26 -4.04 10.80
N PHE A 163 -3.86 -4.51 11.90
CA PHE A 163 -3.58 -5.85 12.42
C PHE A 163 -3.86 -6.95 11.39
N ASN A 164 -5.01 -6.84 10.71
CA ASN A 164 -5.40 -7.79 9.68
C ASN A 164 -4.49 -7.73 8.45
N ALA A 165 -4.16 -6.53 7.96
CA ALA A 165 -3.23 -6.37 6.83
C ALA A 165 -1.86 -7.00 7.14
N LEU A 166 -1.34 -6.78 8.34
CA LEU A 166 -0.07 -7.34 8.81
C LEU A 166 -0.13 -8.88 8.95
N SER A 167 -1.20 -9.39 9.53
CA SER A 167 -1.28 -10.82 9.90
C SER A 167 -1.72 -11.72 8.74
N LEU A 168 -2.61 -11.24 7.87
CA LEU A 168 -3.20 -12.02 6.78
C LEU A 168 -2.51 -11.78 5.43
N ALA A 169 -2.09 -10.55 5.14
CA ALA A 169 -1.47 -10.20 3.86
C ALA A 169 0.05 -9.99 3.94
N ARG A 170 0.60 -10.01 5.16
CA ARG A 170 2.00 -9.73 5.44
C ARG A 170 2.44 -8.32 5.01
N MET A 171 1.52 -7.36 5.05
CA MET A 171 1.78 -5.96 4.71
C MET A 171 3.11 -5.46 5.30
N ARG A 172 3.92 -4.79 4.49
CA ARG A 172 5.14 -4.13 4.98
C ARG A 172 4.78 -2.78 5.60
N VAL A 173 5.46 -2.42 6.68
CA VAL A 173 5.36 -1.09 7.29
C VAL A 173 6.65 -0.33 7.00
N PRO A 174 6.59 0.85 6.35
CA PRO A 174 7.75 1.73 6.26
C PRO A 174 8.27 2.15 7.64
N ASP A 175 9.58 2.34 7.77
CA ASP A 175 10.24 2.52 9.07
C ASP A 175 9.69 3.73 9.83
N GLN A 176 9.32 4.80 9.12
CA GLN A 176 8.72 6.00 9.70
C GLN A 176 7.36 5.77 10.38
N HIS A 177 6.62 4.72 9.97
CA HIS A 177 5.29 4.39 10.50
C HIS A 177 5.33 3.34 11.61
N LEU A 178 6.47 2.66 11.79
CA LEU A 178 6.61 1.63 12.83
C LEU A 178 6.22 2.13 14.23
N PRO A 179 6.61 3.34 14.70
CA PRO A 179 6.20 3.82 16.02
C PRO A 179 4.68 3.94 16.18
N GLU A 180 4.00 4.52 15.20
CA GLU A 180 2.55 4.77 15.26
C GLU A 180 1.75 3.47 15.09
N VAL A 181 2.10 2.64 14.12
CA VAL A 181 1.49 1.32 13.94
C VAL A 181 1.67 0.47 15.20
N SER A 182 2.86 0.51 15.79
CA SER A 182 3.17 -0.20 17.03
C SER A 182 2.32 0.29 18.20
N ARG A 183 2.10 1.61 18.32
CA ARG A 183 1.22 2.20 19.33
C ARG A 183 -0.23 1.72 19.15
N LEU A 184 -0.76 1.77 17.93
CA LEU A 184 -2.15 1.42 17.61
C LEU A 184 -2.46 -0.06 17.83
N LEU A 185 -1.52 -0.95 17.52
CA LEU A 185 -1.73 -2.39 17.72
C LEU A 185 -1.72 -2.78 19.20
N GLY A 186 -1.00 -2.04 20.05
CA GLY A 186 -0.78 -2.44 21.43
C GLY A 186 0.16 -3.67 21.57
N PRO A 187 0.54 -4.04 22.80
CA PRO A 187 1.56 -5.08 23.04
C PRO A 187 1.17 -6.46 22.51
N GLU A 188 -0.07 -6.90 22.74
CA GLU A 188 -0.52 -8.27 22.41
C GLU A 188 -0.52 -8.52 20.90
N ARG A 189 -1.08 -7.60 20.11
CA ARG A 189 -1.16 -7.76 18.65
C ARG A 189 0.21 -7.63 17.97
N ARG A 190 1.09 -6.78 18.48
CA ARG A 190 2.45 -6.62 17.93
C ARG A 190 3.26 -7.90 18.01
N GLU A 191 3.15 -8.64 19.12
CA GLU A 191 3.94 -9.84 19.35
C GLU A 191 3.70 -10.92 18.28
N ILE A 192 2.44 -11.06 17.85
CA ILE A 192 1.99 -12.07 16.88
C ILE A 192 2.06 -11.60 15.42
N CYS A 193 2.26 -10.31 15.15
CA CYS A 193 2.39 -9.76 13.79
C CYS A 193 3.77 -10.02 13.19
N LEU A 194 3.99 -11.17 12.56
CA LEU A 194 5.30 -11.58 12.03
C LEU A 194 5.89 -10.64 10.95
N SER A 195 5.07 -9.81 10.30
CA SER A 195 5.53 -8.79 9.36
C SER A 195 6.19 -7.59 10.01
N LEU A 196 6.01 -7.39 11.32
CA LEU A 196 6.76 -6.37 12.05
C LEU A 196 8.21 -6.85 12.31
N PRO A 197 9.21 -5.95 12.20
CA PRO A 197 10.57 -6.29 12.56
C PRO A 197 10.66 -6.77 14.02
N ALA A 198 11.60 -7.69 14.30
CA ALA A 198 11.65 -8.39 15.59
C ALA A 198 11.77 -7.47 16.81
N ASN A 199 12.48 -6.34 16.68
CA ASN A 199 12.62 -5.32 17.73
C ASN A 199 11.31 -4.55 18.01
N TRP A 200 10.36 -4.54 17.08
CA TRP A 200 9.04 -3.91 17.22
C TRP A 200 7.96 -4.87 17.74
N ARG A 201 8.24 -6.18 17.77
CA ARG A 201 7.32 -7.21 18.29
C ARG A 201 7.45 -7.44 19.79
N ARG A 202 8.62 -7.14 20.36
CA ARG A 202 8.88 -7.31 21.79
C ARG A 202 8.54 -6.02 22.54
N PRO A 203 7.99 -6.10 23.76
CA PRO A 203 8.00 -4.95 24.66
C PRO A 203 9.47 -4.52 24.84
N SER A 204 9.75 -3.22 24.69
CA SER A 204 10.98 -2.64 25.21
C SER A 204 11.09 -3.09 26.66
N GLY A 205 12.12 -3.89 26.97
CA GLY A 205 12.23 -4.59 28.25
C GLY A 205 11.95 -3.65 29.41
N SER A 206 11.12 -4.11 30.35
CA SER A 206 11.05 -3.54 31.69
C SER A 206 12.48 -3.31 32.18
N GLU A 207 12.85 -2.06 32.40
CA GLU A 207 14.00 -1.75 33.25
C GLU A 207 13.78 -2.51 34.55
N THR A 208 14.63 -3.51 34.77
CA THR A 208 14.74 -4.18 36.05
C THR A 208 15.13 -3.11 37.07
N MET A 209 14.15 -2.60 37.82
CA MET A 209 14.39 -1.90 39.07
C MET A 209 15.03 -2.92 40.02
N ILE A 210 16.36 -2.92 40.05
CA ILE A 210 17.14 -3.59 41.08
C ILE A 210 17.04 -2.68 42.30
N GLY A 211 16.25 -3.10 43.28
CA GLY A 211 16.24 -2.52 44.63
C GLY A 211 17.47 -2.90 45.44
#